data_AF-A0AA43D1L7-F1
#
_entry.id   AF-A0AA43D1L7-F1
#
_cell.length_a   1.000
_cell.length_b   1.000
_cell.length_c   1.000
_cell.angle_alpha   90.00
_cell.angle_beta   90.00
_cell.angle_gamma   90.00
#
_symmetry.space_group_name_H-M   'P 1'
#
loop_
_entity.id
_entity.type
_entity.pdbx_description
1 polymer ?
#
loop_
_entity_poly.entity_id
_entity_poly.type
_entity_poly.pdbx_seq_one_letter_code
_entity_poly.pdbx_strand_id
1 'polypeptide(L)'
;LLAGLLREIVAVLDAFAAQGFAPLREEWQRFHVHQNRKVRLMLPDGNEVTGVACGVAEDGALLLDAGNGIVRHHSGEVSLRGVGVPA
;
A
#
# COMPACT_ATOMS: atom_id res chain seq x y z
N LEU A 1 23.42 8.68 11.29
CA LEU A 1 22.20 8.02 10.78
C LEU A 1 20.96 8.42 11.58
N LEU A 2 20.90 8.13 12.89
CA LEU A 2 19.72 8.39 13.74
C LEU A 2 19.19 9.83 13.66
N ALA A 3 20.04 10.84 13.87
CA ALA A 3 19.62 12.24 13.85
C ALA A 3 19.08 12.70 12.47
N GLY A 4 19.59 12.12 11.38
CA GLY A 4 19.07 12.37 10.04
C GLY A 4 17.68 11.76 9.87
N LEU A 5 17.53 10.49 10.23
CA LEU A 5 16.25 9.78 10.15
C LEU A 5 15.14 10.47 10.97
N LEU A 6 15.45 10.91 12.19
CA LEU A 6 14.47 11.63 13.03
C LEU A 6 14.02 12.95 12.39
N ARG A 7 14.92 13.71 11.77
CA ARG A 7 14.55 14.94 11.07
C ARG A 7 13.63 14.68 9.90
N GLU A 8 13.93 13.67 9.07
CA GLU A 8 13.09 13.32 7.93
C GLU A 8 11.71 12.80 8.37
N ILE A 9 11.66 11.96 9.42
CA ILE A 9 10.38 11.48 9.97
C ILE A 9 9.51 12.66 10.45
N VAL A 10 10.10 13.61 11.18
CA VAL A 10 9.36 14.80 11.65
C VAL A 10 8.84 15.61 10.47
N ALA A 11 9.67 15.87 9.46
CA ALA A 11 9.25 16.62 8.28
C ALA A 11 8.09 15.95 7.52
N VAL A 12 8.14 14.62 7.37
CA VAL A 12 7.06 13.84 6.73
C VAL A 12 5.78 13.85 7.56
N LEU A 13 5.89 13.71 8.90
CA LEU A 13 4.75 13.76 9.80
C LEU A 13 4.09 15.15 9.79
N ASP A 14 4.87 16.23 9.75
CA ASP A 14 4.34 17.59 9.64
C ASP A 14 3.59 17.81 8.31
N ALA A 15 4.17 17.34 7.20
CA ALA A 15 3.52 17.38 5.89
C ALA A 15 2.21 16.58 5.88
N PHE A 16 2.22 15.38 6.45
CA PHE A 16 1.05 14.52 6.56
C PHE A 16 -0.04 15.13 7.45
N ALA A 17 0.33 15.73 8.58
CA ALA A 17 -0.62 16.40 9.47
C ALA A 17 -1.32 17.59 8.80
N ALA A 18 -0.61 18.32 7.94
CA ALA A 18 -1.15 19.48 7.23
C ALA A 18 -1.97 19.12 5.98
N GLN A 19 -1.56 18.10 5.23
CA GLN A 19 -2.05 17.85 3.86
C GLN A 19 -2.57 16.42 3.63
N GLY A 20 -2.47 15.55 4.64
CA GLY A 20 -2.76 14.12 4.50
C GLY A 20 -1.72 13.40 3.63
N PHE A 21 -2.13 12.28 3.05
CA PHE A 21 -1.24 11.39 2.28
C PHE A 21 -0.95 11.88 0.86
N ALA A 22 -1.82 12.69 0.27
CA ALA A 22 -1.76 13.09 -1.14
C ALA A 22 -0.36 13.56 -1.62
N PRO A 23 0.36 14.47 -0.92
CA PRO A 23 1.68 14.91 -1.37
C PRO A 23 2.77 13.82 -1.28
N LEU A 24 2.58 12.81 -0.44
CA LEU A 24 3.52 11.70 -0.25
C LEU A 24 3.29 10.56 -1.25
N ARG A 25 2.14 10.57 -1.94
CA ARG A 25 1.69 9.46 -2.79
C ARG A 25 2.67 9.13 -3.90
N GLU A 26 3.19 10.14 -4.61
CA GLU A 26 4.10 9.90 -5.74
C GLU A 26 5.40 9.24 -5.29
N GLU A 27 6.00 9.76 -4.21
CA GLU A 27 7.20 9.16 -3.63
C GLU A 27 6.94 7.73 -3.15
N TRP A 28 5.82 7.50 -2.45
CA TRP A 28 5.44 6.16 -2.01
C TRP A 28 5.29 5.18 -3.18
N GLN A 29 4.62 5.60 -4.26
CA GLN A 29 4.41 4.78 -5.47
C GLN A 29 5.74 4.38 -6.11
N ARG A 30 6.74 5.26 -6.12
CA ARG A 30 8.09 4.96 -6.63
C ARG A 30 8.78 3.83 -5.86
N PHE A 31 8.48 3.69 -4.57
CA PHE A 31 9.04 2.66 -3.70
C PHE A 31 8.07 1.49 -3.41
N HIS A 32 6.93 1.44 -4.09
CA HIS A 32 5.93 0.41 -3.85
C HIS A 32 6.38 -0.96 -4.37
N VAL A 33 6.92 -1.77 -3.46
CA VAL A 33 7.47 -3.12 -3.74
C VAL A 33 6.47 -4.13 -4.34
N HIS A 34 5.16 -3.85 -4.22
CA HIS A 34 4.10 -4.72 -4.73
C HIS A 34 3.35 -4.12 -5.93
N GLN A 35 3.76 -2.97 -6.45
CA GLN A 35 3.11 -2.33 -7.59
C GLN A 35 3.00 -3.29 -8.79
N ASN A 36 1.80 -3.38 -9.36
CA ASN A 36 1.46 -4.21 -10.52
C ASN A 36 1.72 -5.71 -10.32
N ARG A 37 1.78 -6.19 -9.07
CA ARG A 37 1.97 -7.61 -8.76
C ARG A 37 0.68 -8.21 -8.24
N LYS A 38 0.49 -9.49 -8.55
CA LYS A 38 -0.58 -10.28 -7.93
C LYS A 38 -0.25 -10.49 -6.45
N VAL A 39 -1.16 -10.10 -5.58
CA VAL A 39 -1.04 -10.17 -4.13
C VAL A 39 -2.28 -10.82 -3.52
N ARG A 40 -2.11 -11.30 -2.29
CA ARG A 40 -3.21 -11.71 -1.42
C ARG A 40 -3.28 -10.70 -0.27
N LEU A 41 -4.45 -10.10 -0.09
CA LEU A 41 -4.79 -9.19 0.99
C LEU A 41 -5.61 -9.95 2.03
N MET A 42 -5.08 -10.08 3.24
CA MET A 42 -5.81 -10.57 4.41
C MET A 42 -6.50 -9.39 5.10
N LEU A 43 -7.82 -9.44 5.23
CA LEU A 43 -8.63 -8.40 5.86
C LEU A 43 -8.75 -8.64 7.38
N PRO A 44 -9.10 -7.60 8.17
CA PRO A 44 -9.20 -7.71 9.63
C PRO A 44 -10.28 -8.70 10.12
N ASP A 45 -11.27 -9.02 9.29
CA ASP A 45 -12.33 -9.99 9.56
C ASP A 45 -11.93 -11.43 9.24
N GLY A 46 -10.68 -11.65 8.79
CA GLY A 46 -10.15 -12.96 8.40
C GLY A 46 -10.48 -13.35 6.95
N ASN A 47 -11.19 -12.51 6.20
CA ASN A 47 -11.43 -12.75 4.79
C ASN A 47 -10.18 -12.43 3.95
N GLU A 48 -10.03 -13.14 2.84
CA GLU A 48 -8.93 -12.92 1.90
C GLU A 48 -9.44 -12.43 0.54
N VAL A 49 -8.71 -11.48 -0.04
CA VAL A 49 -8.92 -11.02 -1.41
C VAL A 49 -7.63 -11.21 -2.21
N THR A 50 -7.73 -11.82 -3.38
CA THR A 50 -6.58 -11.94 -4.31
C THR A 50 -6.81 -11.03 -5.50
N GLY A 51 -5.80 -10.25 -5.87
CA GLY A 51 -5.88 -9.31 -6.99
C GLY A 51 -4.53 -8.74 -7.36
N VAL A 52 -4.52 -7.81 -8.31
CA VAL A 52 -3.33 -7.04 -8.68
C VAL A 52 -3.29 -5.76 -7.87
N ALA A 53 -2.18 -5.48 -7.19
CA ALA A 53 -1.98 -4.20 -6.51
C ALA A 53 -1.73 -3.10 -7.55
N CYS A 54 -2.67 -2.17 -7.68
CA CYS A 54 -2.65 -1.07 -8.64
C CYS A 54 -2.11 0.23 -8.05
N GLY A 55 -1.50 0.16 -6.86
CA GLY A 55 -0.93 1.29 -6.15
C GLY A 55 -1.80 1.75 -4.99
N VAL A 56 -1.70 3.03 -4.64
CA VAL A 56 -2.48 3.64 -3.57
C VAL A 56 -3.27 4.84 -4.05
N ALA A 57 -4.42 5.05 -3.43
CA ALA A 57 -5.23 6.25 -3.60
C ALA A 57 -4.62 7.46 -2.85
N GLU A 58 -5.21 8.64 -3.05
CA GLU A 58 -4.76 9.89 -2.45
C GLU A 58 -4.88 9.93 -0.92
N ASP A 59 -5.75 9.09 -0.35
CA ASP A 59 -5.91 8.90 1.10
C ASP A 59 -5.11 7.72 1.66
N GLY A 60 -4.26 7.08 0.83
CA GLY A 60 -3.41 5.98 1.24
C GLY A 60 -4.06 4.59 1.17
N ALA A 61 -5.33 4.47 0.75
CA ALA A 61 -5.95 3.17 0.54
C ALA A 61 -5.23 2.38 -0.56
N LEU A 62 -4.96 1.09 -0.34
CA LEU A 62 -4.48 0.17 -1.36
C LEU A 62 -5.56 0.00 -2.44
N LEU A 63 -5.16 0.15 -3.69
CA LEU A 63 -5.99 -0.12 -4.86
C LEU A 63 -5.72 -1.56 -5.30
N LEU A 64 -6.73 -2.41 -5.27
CA LEU A 64 -6.63 -3.81 -5.65
C LEU A 64 -7.64 -4.15 -6.74
N ASP A 65 -7.16 -4.68 -7.87
CA ASP A 65 -8.02 -5.21 -8.92
C ASP A 65 -8.14 -6.74 -8.81
N ALA A 66 -9.33 -7.22 -8.42
CA ALA A 66 -9.62 -8.64 -8.29
C ALA A 66 -10.24 -9.25 -9.57
N GLY A 67 -10.28 -8.51 -10.69
CA GLY A 67 -10.87 -8.91 -11.96
C GLY A 67 -12.30 -8.42 -12.18
N ASN A 68 -12.90 -7.75 -11.19
CA ASN A 68 -14.21 -7.10 -11.25
C ASN A 68 -14.13 -5.57 -11.08
N GLY A 69 -12.93 -5.00 -11.25
CA GLY A 69 -12.65 -3.59 -11.04
C GLY A 69 -11.78 -3.33 -9.81
N ILE A 70 -11.34 -2.09 -9.70
CA ILE A 70 -10.45 -1.64 -8.62
C ILE A 70 -11.26 -1.34 -7.36
N VAL A 71 -10.91 -2.01 -6.26
CA VAL A 71 -11.47 -1.81 -4.92
C VAL A 71 -10.43 -1.16 -4.02
N ARG A 72 -10.88 -0.29 -3.11
CA ARG A 72 -10.05 0.43 -2.15
C ARG A 72 -10.05 -0.29 -0.80
N HIS A 73 -8.88 -0.52 -0.24
CA HIS A 73 -8.70 -1.15 1.08
C HIS A 73 -7.82 -0.29 1.98
N HIS A 74 -8.34 0.13 3.14
CA HIS A 74 -7.60 0.96 4.10
C HIS A 74 -6.74 0.16 5.08
N SER A 75 -7.06 -1.12 5.27
CA SER A 75 -6.42 -1.98 6.26
C SER A 75 -6.33 -3.41 5.75
N GLY A 76 -5.32 -4.13 6.21
CA GLY A 76 -5.09 -5.54 5.90
C GLY A 76 -3.61 -5.84 5.71
N GLU A 77 -3.27 -7.12 5.65
CA GLU A 77 -1.90 -7.57 5.41
C GLU A 77 -1.74 -8.02 3.97
N VAL A 78 -0.75 -7.45 3.27
CA VAL A 78 -0.44 -7.80 1.88
C VAL A 78 0.66 -8.85 1.88
N SER A 79 0.42 -9.97 1.18
CA SER A 79 1.39 -11.05 1.02
C SER A 79 1.57 -11.46 -0.45
N LEU A 80 2.79 -11.87 -0.78
CA LEU A 80 3.14 -12.52 -2.06
C LEU A 80 3.08 -14.05 -1.96
N ARG A 81 3.24 -14.58 -0.73
CA ARG A 81 3.29 -16.02 -0.45
C ARG A 81 1.87 -16.57 -0.51
N GLY A 82 1.47 -17.02 -1.70
CA GLY A 82 0.12 -17.53 -1.92
C GLY A 82 -0.35 -17.48 -3.38
N VAL A 83 0.40 -16.86 -4.29
CA VAL A 83 0.29 -17.14 -5.73
C VAL A 83 1.17 -18.36 -5.99
N GLY A 84 0.63 -19.56 -5.73
CA GLY A 84 1.37 -20.81 -5.90
C GLY A 84 1.98 -20.87 -7.29
N VAL A 85 3.29 -21.12 -7.36
CA VAL A 85 3.90 -21.75 -8.52
C VAL A 85 3.32 -23.17 -8.56
N PRO A 86 2.58 -23.58 -9.59
CA PRO A 86 2.25 -25.00 -9.74
C PRO A 86 3.55 -25.78 -9.92
N ALA A 87 3.66 -26.91 -9.21
CA ALA A 87 4.69 -27.91 -9.45
C ALA A 87 4.52 -28.54 -10.84
#